data_AF-A0A3A5MJA0-F1
#
_entry.id   AF-A0A3A5MJA0-F1
#
_cell.length_a   1.000
_cell.length_b   1.000
_cell.length_c   1.000
_cell.angle_alpha   90.00
_cell.angle_beta   90.00
_cell.angle_gamma   90.00
#
_symmetry.space_group_name_H-M   'P 1'
#
loop_
_entity.id
_entity.type
_entity.pdbx_description
1 polymer ?
#
loop_
_entity_poly.entity_id
_entity_poly.type
_entity_poly.pdbx_seq_one_letter_code
_entity_poly.pdbx_strand_id
1 'polypeptide(L)'
;MANGPAGLSAGPFTVQQATTLAPGDSGEVVFTLSDELPNGPWDATLSLKSGLVEREVTATITFPDAGVGETVAPNEAPVLLITLVSSGVLLLLIAAGTLIVLRRRRKTATPAVETAHADASV
;
A
#
# COMPACT_ATOMS: atom_id res chain seq x y z
N MET A 1 10.88 -11.16 -11.36
CA MET A 1 9.68 -11.50 -12.15
C MET A 1 9.03 -12.71 -11.53
N ALA A 2 7.70 -12.69 -11.46
CA ALA A 2 6.89 -13.74 -10.84
C ALA A 2 5.66 -14.04 -11.69
N ASN A 3 4.89 -15.06 -11.29
CA ASN A 3 3.62 -15.46 -11.92
C ASN A 3 3.73 -15.69 -13.45
N GLY A 4 4.88 -16.18 -13.90
CA GLY A 4 5.11 -16.51 -15.30
C GLY A 4 4.33 -17.76 -15.74
N PRO A 5 4.45 -18.15 -17.03
CA PRO A 5 3.87 -19.38 -17.54
C PRO A 5 4.24 -20.59 -16.67
N ALA A 6 3.26 -21.46 -16.40
CA ALA A 6 3.39 -22.58 -15.47
C ALA A 6 3.78 -22.21 -14.02
N GLY A 7 3.55 -20.96 -13.59
CA GLY A 7 3.86 -20.48 -12.25
C GLY A 7 5.35 -20.19 -12.02
N LEU A 8 6.11 -20.02 -13.10
CA LEU A 8 7.54 -19.78 -13.03
C LEU A 8 7.87 -18.40 -12.45
N SER A 9 9.06 -18.30 -11.87
CA SER A 9 9.64 -17.06 -11.36
C SER A 9 11.06 -16.91 -11.89
N ALA A 10 11.50 -15.67 -12.13
CA ALA A 10 12.81 -15.39 -12.72
C ALA A 10 13.43 -14.11 -12.14
N GLY A 11 14.76 -14.08 -12.08
CA GLY A 11 15.53 -12.97 -11.51
C GLY A 11 15.83 -13.13 -10.02
N PRO A 12 16.46 -12.13 -9.37
CA PRO A 12 16.68 -10.76 -9.83
C PRO A 12 17.65 -10.66 -11.02
N PHE A 13 17.36 -9.75 -11.95
CA PHE A 13 18.24 -9.46 -13.08
C PHE A 13 19.16 -8.29 -12.72
N THR A 14 20.45 -8.44 -13.01
CA THR A 14 21.43 -7.39 -12.69
C THR A 14 21.37 -6.28 -13.73
N VAL A 15 21.31 -5.03 -13.26
CA VAL A 15 21.42 -3.85 -14.12
C VAL A 15 22.86 -3.73 -14.58
N GLN A 16 23.10 -3.61 -15.89
CA GLN A 16 24.45 -3.43 -16.42
C GLN A 16 24.94 -1.99 -16.30
N GLN A 17 24.03 -1.02 -16.26
CA GLN A 17 24.36 0.41 -16.25
C GLN A 17 23.69 1.13 -15.07
N ALA A 18 24.52 1.62 -14.16
CA ALA A 18 24.09 2.58 -13.14
C ALA A 18 24.30 4.00 -13.68
N THR A 19 23.23 4.78 -13.78
CA THR A 19 23.26 6.18 -14.22
C THR A 19 23.04 7.09 -13.02
N THR A 20 23.86 8.14 -12.91
CA THR A 20 23.61 9.25 -11.99
C THR A 20 22.66 10.23 -12.67
N LEU A 21 21.52 10.50 -12.02
CA LEU A 21 20.53 11.46 -12.49
C LEU A 21 20.65 12.75 -11.68
N ALA A 22 20.62 13.91 -12.34
CA ALA A 22 20.46 15.17 -11.64
C ALA A 22 19.01 15.31 -11.12
N PRO A 23 18.74 16.23 -10.17
CA PRO A 23 17.39 16.46 -9.68
C PRO A 23 16.44 16.87 -10.82
N GLY A 24 15.38 16.09 -11.04
CA GLY A 24 14.39 16.33 -12.09
C GLY A 24 14.66 15.63 -13.41
N ASP A 25 15.83 15.00 -13.58
CA ASP A 25 16.17 14.26 -14.79
C ASP A 25 15.50 12.88 -14.83
N SER A 26 15.32 12.37 -16.06
CA SER A 26 14.94 11.00 -16.35
C SER A 26 16.10 10.25 -17.03
N GLY A 27 16.15 8.95 -16.84
CA GLY A 27 17.15 8.07 -17.44
C GLY A 27 16.52 6.76 -17.85
N GLU A 28 17.03 6.19 -18.93
CA GLU A 28 16.63 4.87 -19.40
C GLU A 28 17.53 3.80 -18.76
N VAL A 29 16.91 2.70 -18.33
CA VAL A 29 17.62 1.55 -17.75
C VAL A 29 17.26 0.32 -18.54
N VAL A 30 18.28 -0.32 -19.13
CA VAL A 30 18.13 -1.53 -19.93
C VAL A 30 18.58 -2.74 -19.11
N PHE A 31 17.73 -3.77 -19.10
CA PHE A 31 18.01 -5.05 -18.47
C PHE A 31 18.17 -6.10 -19.56
N THR A 32 19.19 -6.94 -19.44
CA THR A 32 19.32 -8.14 -20.29
C THR A 32 18.75 -9.31 -19.52
N LEU A 33 17.75 -9.95 -20.11
CA LEU A 33 17.10 -11.13 -19.57
C LEU A 33 17.76 -12.37 -20.16
N SER A 34 17.68 -13.50 -19.46
CA SER A 34 18.15 -14.79 -19.98
C SER A 34 17.20 -15.33 -21.05
N ASP A 35 17.74 -15.96 -22.09
CA ASP A 35 17.00 -16.54 -23.24
C ASP A 35 16.02 -17.67 -22.87
N GLU A 36 16.04 -18.14 -21.62
CA GLU A 36 15.24 -19.28 -21.15
C GLU A 36 13.85 -18.90 -20.62
N LEU A 37 13.39 -17.66 -20.79
CA LEU A 37 12.08 -17.22 -20.33
C LEU A 37 10.99 -17.67 -21.30
N PRO A 38 10.02 -18.52 -20.87
CA PRO A 38 8.90 -18.87 -21.73
C PRO A 38 8.03 -17.68 -22.11
N ASN A 39 7.48 -17.75 -23.33
CA ASN A 39 6.52 -16.80 -23.85
C ASN A 39 5.25 -16.79 -23.00
N GLY A 40 4.67 -15.61 -22.83
CA GLY A 40 3.47 -15.39 -22.04
C GLY A 40 3.60 -14.24 -21.04
N PRO A 41 2.58 -14.04 -20.20
CA PRO A 41 2.52 -12.93 -19.26
C PRO A 41 3.43 -13.18 -18.06
N TRP A 42 4.05 -12.12 -17.58
CA TRP A 42 4.91 -12.10 -16.41
C TRP A 42 4.62 -10.85 -15.57
N ASP A 43 4.58 -11.03 -14.26
CA ASP A 43 4.58 -9.89 -13.34
C ASP A 43 6.01 -9.45 -13.09
N ALA A 44 6.37 -8.31 -13.67
CA ALA A 44 7.66 -7.68 -13.56
C ALA A 44 7.64 -6.58 -12.51
N THR A 45 8.33 -6.81 -11.41
CA THR A 45 8.59 -5.79 -10.38
C THR A 45 9.97 -5.21 -10.58
N LEU A 46 10.04 -3.89 -10.60
CA LEU A 46 11.23 -3.08 -10.79
C LEU A 46 11.40 -2.16 -9.58
N SER A 47 12.47 -2.36 -8.82
CA SER A 47 12.88 -1.45 -7.74
C SER A 47 14.12 -0.66 -8.18
N LEU A 48 13.98 0.67 -8.21
CA LEU A 48 15.10 1.59 -8.40
C LEU A 48 15.35 2.38 -7.13
N LYS A 49 16.63 2.49 -6.80
CA LYS A 49 17.10 3.31 -5.69
C LYS A 49 18.09 4.36 -6.18
N SER A 50 17.82 5.62 -5.82
CA SER A 50 18.71 6.75 -6.03
C SER A 50 18.90 7.50 -4.70
N GLY A 51 20.06 7.32 -4.08
CA GLY A 51 20.35 7.85 -2.75
C GLY A 51 19.34 7.37 -1.69
N LEU A 52 18.54 8.30 -1.17
CA LEU A 52 17.48 8.06 -0.17
C LEU A 52 16.11 7.74 -0.79
N VAL A 53 15.96 7.89 -2.11
CA VAL A 53 14.71 7.66 -2.81
C VAL A 53 14.71 6.24 -3.35
N GLU A 54 13.68 5.47 -2.99
CA GLU A 54 13.39 4.16 -3.54
C GLU A 54 12.02 4.20 -4.20
N ARG A 55 11.93 3.66 -5.41
CA ARG A 55 10.69 3.54 -6.17
C ARG A 55 10.56 2.11 -6.65
N GLU A 56 9.45 1.50 -6.28
CA GLU A 56 9.05 0.19 -6.75
C GLU A 56 7.84 0.34 -7.66
N VAL A 57 7.90 -0.29 -8.82
CA VAL A 57 6.80 -0.36 -9.78
C VAL A 57 6.62 -1.79 -10.24
N THR A 58 5.37 -2.18 -10.48
CA THR A 58 5.03 -3.50 -11.01
C THR A 58 4.27 -3.33 -12.31
N ALA A 59 4.58 -4.12 -13.32
CA ALA A 59 3.89 -4.15 -14.61
C ALA A 59 3.73 -5.58 -15.09
N THR A 60 2.66 -5.87 -15.83
CA THR A 60 2.49 -7.18 -16.48
C THR A 60 3.00 -7.11 -17.91
N ILE A 61 4.14 -7.76 -18.19
CA ILE A 61 4.76 -7.79 -19.51
C ILE A 61 4.47 -9.13 -20.20
N THR A 62 4.34 -9.13 -21.53
CA THR A 62 4.17 -10.37 -22.31
C THR A 62 5.29 -10.51 -23.32
N PHE A 63 6.03 -11.63 -23.28
CA PHE A 63 7.06 -11.90 -24.27
C PHE A 63 6.44 -12.46 -25.56
N PRO A 64 6.68 -11.82 -26.73
CA PRO A 64 6.20 -12.31 -28.01
C PRO A 64 7.04 -13.49 -28.50
N ASP A 65 6.53 -14.26 -29.46
CA ASP A 65 7.26 -15.39 -30.05
C ASP A 65 8.57 -14.98 -30.75
N ALA A 66 8.63 -13.76 -31.29
CA ALA A 66 9.82 -13.17 -31.85
C ALA A 66 9.71 -11.63 -31.92
N GLY A 67 10.85 -10.95 -31.85
CA GLY A 67 10.94 -9.51 -32.09
C GLY A 67 10.77 -8.65 -30.82
N VAL A 68 10.38 -7.40 -31.03
CA VAL A 68 10.24 -6.40 -29.95
C VAL A 68 8.82 -6.47 -29.38
N GLY A 69 8.71 -6.57 -28.05
CA GLY A 69 7.43 -6.55 -27.34
C GLY A 69 6.79 -5.16 -27.30
N GLU A 70 5.53 -5.11 -26.87
CA GLU A 70 4.79 -3.85 -26.69
C GLU A 70 5.31 -3.07 -25.46
N THR A 71 5.26 -1.75 -25.54
CA THR A 71 5.53 -0.89 -24.37
C THR A 71 4.36 -0.96 -23.40
N VAL A 72 4.64 -1.33 -22.16
CA VAL A 72 3.62 -1.48 -21.12
C VAL A 72 3.75 -0.37 -20.07
N ALA A 73 2.62 0.20 -19.66
CA ALA A 73 2.56 1.13 -18.55
C ALA A 73 2.57 0.38 -17.19
N PRO A 74 3.17 0.96 -16.13
CA PRO A 74 3.10 0.39 -14.79
C PRO A 74 1.65 0.18 -14.32
N ASN A 75 1.42 -0.90 -13.58
CA ASN A 75 0.13 -1.18 -12.96
C ASN A 75 -0.17 -0.08 -11.93
N GLU A 76 -1.34 0.53 -12.04
CA GLU A 76 -1.79 1.51 -11.06
C GLU A 76 -2.13 0.82 -9.73
N ALA A 77 -1.53 1.29 -8.64
CA ALA A 77 -1.97 0.88 -7.32
C ALA A 77 -3.43 1.37 -7.09
N PRO A 78 -4.30 0.60 -6.43
CA PRO A 78 -5.68 1.00 -6.15
C PRO A 78 -5.75 2.03 -5.00
N VAL A 79 -5.04 3.16 -5.14
CA VAL A 79 -4.83 4.17 -4.10
C VAL A 79 -6.16 4.73 -3.60
N LEU A 80 -7.12 4.97 -4.49
CA LEU A 80 -8.45 5.46 -4.10
C LEU A 80 -9.19 4.47 -3.20
N LEU A 81 -9.14 3.17 -3.51
CA LEU A 81 -9.81 2.16 -2.69
C LEU A 81 -9.13 2.02 -1.32
N ILE A 82 -7.78 1.99 -1.31
CA ILE A 82 -6.99 1.94 -0.08
C ILE A 82 -7.24 3.17 0.81
N THR A 83 -7.25 4.37 0.24
CA THR A 83 -7.53 5.61 0.97
C THR A 83 -8.96 5.65 1.51
N LEU A 84 -9.95 5.18 0.74
CA LEU A 84 -11.34 5.15 1.18
C LEU A 84 -11.55 4.17 2.34
N VAL A 85 -10.99 2.96 2.23
CA VAL A 85 -11.07 1.93 3.27
C VAL A 85 -10.34 2.39 4.54
N SER A 86 -9.12 2.89 4.42
CA SER A 86 -8.35 3.39 5.58
C SER A 86 -9.05 4.56 6.27
N SER A 87 -9.59 5.51 5.50
CA SER A 87 -10.39 6.61 6.04
C SER A 87 -11.65 6.11 6.74
N GLY A 88 -12.36 5.15 6.16
CA GLY A 88 -13.56 4.56 6.75
C GLY A 88 -13.28 3.88 8.09
N VAL A 89 -12.20 3.09 8.16
CA VAL A 89 -11.75 2.44 9.41
C VAL A 89 -11.42 3.48 10.47
N LEU A 90 -10.70 4.55 10.11
CA LEU A 90 -10.35 5.61 11.05
C LEU A 90 -11.59 6.30 11.63
N LEU A 91 -12.57 6.64 10.78
CA LEU A 91 -13.84 7.23 11.22
C LEU A 91 -14.63 6.31 12.15
N LEU A 92 -14.67 5.01 11.85
CA LEU A 92 -15.32 4.02 12.71
C LEU A 92 -14.65 3.91 14.08
N LEU A 93 -13.31 3.94 14.13
CA LEU A 93 -12.57 3.92 15.40
C LEU A 93 -12.84 5.18 16.24
N ILE A 94 -12.89 6.36 15.60
CA ILE A 94 -13.22 7.62 16.27
C ILE A 94 -14.66 7.58 16.82
N ALA A 95 -15.62 7.14 16.01
CA ALA A 95 -17.02 7.03 16.41
C ALA A 95 -17.22 6.02 17.56
N ALA A 96 -16.57 4.86 17.49
CA ALA A 96 -16.59 3.86 18.55
C ALA A 96 -15.99 4.42 19.85
N GLY A 97 -14.83 5.09 19.77
CA GLY A 97 -14.17 5.72 20.91
C GLY A 97 -15.03 6.77 21.59
N THR A 98 -15.63 7.67 20.82
CA THR A 98 -16.57 8.69 21.34
C THR A 98 -17.80 8.06 21.99
N LEU A 99 -18.41 7.05 21.37
CA LEU A 99 -19.59 6.37 21.90
C LEU A 99 -19.26 5.62 23.20
N ILE A 100 -18.09 5.00 23.30
CA ILE A 100 -17.61 4.36 24.53
C ILE A 100 -17.42 5.40 25.65
N VAL A 101 -16.77 6.52 25.38
CA VAL A 101 -16.57 7.61 26.37
C VAL A 101 -17.91 8.14 26.86
N LEU A 102 -18.84 8.43 25.94
CA LEU A 102 -20.18 8.90 26.29
C LEU A 102 -20.95 7.88 27.13
N ARG A 103 -20.86 6.59 26.80
CA ARG A 103 -21.47 5.50 27.60
C ARG A 103 -20.85 5.40 28.99
N ARG A 104 -19.54 5.57 29.13
CA ARG A 104 -18.86 5.53 30.44
C ARG A 104 -19.28 6.70 31.32
N ARG A 105 -19.36 7.92 30.77
CA ARG A 105 -19.80 9.12 31.52
C ARG A 105 -21.24 8.98 32.06
N ARG A 106 -22.13 8.33 31.31
CA ARG A 106 -23.52 8.10 31.75
C ARG A 106 -23.64 7.08 32.89
N LYS A 107 -22.70 6.15 33.05
CA LYS A 107 -22.69 5.16 34.14
C LYS A 107 -22.12 5.71 35.47
N THR A 108 -21.46 6.86 35.45
CA THR A 108 -20.88 7.50 36.64
C THR A 108 -21.83 8.53 37.27
N ALA A 109 -22.93 8.87 36.60
CA ALA A 109 -23.98 9.72 37.17
C ALA A 109 -24.94 8.89 38.04
N THR A 110 -24.44 8.35 39.14
CA THR A 110 -25.29 8.05 40.30
C THR A 110 -25.52 9.38 41.00
N PRO A 111 -26.75 9.94 41.01
CA PRO A 111 -27.01 11.08 41.85
C PRO A 111 -26.82 10.62 43.30
N ALA A 112 -25.83 11.20 43.97
CA ALA A 112 -25.77 11.20 45.42
C ALA A 112 -27.01 11.97 45.90
N VAL A 113 -28.10 11.25 46.17
CA VAL A 113 -29.13 11.71 47.10
C VAL A 113 -28.67 11.22 48.46
N GLU A 114 -27.63 11.87 48.98
CA GLU A 114 -27.18 11.75 50.35
C GLU A 114 -27.67 12.99 51.10
N THR A 115 -28.71 12.74 51.91
CA THR A 115 -29.02 13.39 53.20
C THR A 115 -29.01 14.92 53.28
N ALA A 116 -30.20 15.53 53.28
CA ALA A 116 -30.46 16.78 53.99
C ALA A 116 -31.95 16.93 54.34
N HIS A 117 -32.44 16.18 55.34
CA HIS A 117 -33.43 16.74 56.26
C HIS A 117 -33.32 16.04 57.61
N ALA A 118 -32.32 16.47 58.36
CA ALA A 118 -32.43 16.47 59.81
C ALA A 118 -33.45 17.55 60.21
N ASP A 119 -34.13 17.26 61.32
CA ASP A 119 -34.63 18.23 62.31
C ASP A 119 -35.81 19.13 61.93
N ALA A 120 -37.01 18.72 62.37
CA ALA A 120 -37.99 19.63 62.97
C ALA A 120 -38.98 18.81 63.81
N SER A 121 -38.88 19.03 65.11
CA SER A 121 -39.69 18.50 66.19
C SER A 121 -40.99 19.32 66.41
N VAL A 122 -41.89 18.75 67.23
CA VAL A 122 -43.12 19.26 67.86
C VAL A 122 -44.44 18.84 67.21
#